data_AF-A0AAV1ZDH4-F1
#
_entry.id   AF-A0AAV1ZDH4-F1
#
_cell.length_a   1.000
_cell.length_b   1.000
_cell.length_c   1.000
_cell.angle_alpha   90.00
_cell.angle_beta   90.00
_cell.angle_gamma   90.00
#
_symmetry.space_group_name_H-M   'P 1'
#
loop_
_entity.id
_entity.type
_entity.pdbx_description
1 polymer ?
#
loop_
_entity_poly.entity_id
_entity_poly.type
_entity_poly.pdbx_seq_one_letter_code
_entity_poly.pdbx_strand_id
1 'polypeptide(L)'
;RETRLPNIRDSKPSSARSSRQESKSKDLQVAEILDAILPPREFEEDGKLWIQPVSRTPATRLDVINLAEKLDTRLIERNAREIGICPIRRELYDQCFGQ
;
A
#
# COMPACT_ATOMS: atom_id res chain seq x y z
N ARG A 1 1.99 -2.30 -68.98
CA ARG A 1 2.08 -1.05 -68.19
C ARG A 1 1.17 -1.24 -66.99
N GLU A 2 1.77 -1.50 -65.85
CA GLU A 2 1.11 -1.66 -64.55
C GLU A 2 0.39 -0.38 -64.14
N THR A 3 -0.72 -0.50 -63.40
CA THR A 3 -0.90 0.23 -62.13
C THR A 3 -2.03 -0.39 -61.29
N ARG A 4 -1.55 -1.15 -60.30
CA ARG A 4 -2.13 -1.54 -59.01
C ARG A 4 -3.02 -0.46 -58.35
N LEU A 5 -4.25 -0.82 -57.98
CA LEU A 5 -5.01 -0.10 -56.94
C LEU A 5 -4.74 -0.75 -55.57
N PRO A 6 -4.38 0.01 -54.52
CA PRO A 6 -3.96 -0.54 -53.24
C PRO A 6 -5.15 -1.05 -52.40
N ASN A 7 -4.89 -2.18 -51.74
CA ASN A 7 -5.78 -2.89 -50.83
C ASN A 7 -5.93 -2.09 -49.51
N ILE A 8 -7.15 -1.68 -49.17
CA ILE A 8 -7.47 -1.02 -47.89
C ILE A 8 -7.39 -2.10 -46.80
N ARG A 9 -6.24 -2.20 -46.15
CA ARG A 9 -6.10 -3.00 -44.93
C ARG A 9 -6.72 -2.22 -43.78
N ASP A 10 -7.81 -2.76 -43.23
CA ASP A 10 -8.36 -2.38 -41.93
C ASP A 10 -7.25 -2.43 -40.87
N SER A 11 -6.67 -1.27 -40.59
CA SER A 11 -5.74 -1.09 -39.49
C SER A 11 -6.58 -0.92 -38.23
N LYS A 12 -6.90 -2.04 -37.57
CA LYS A 12 -7.42 -2.03 -36.20
C LYS A 12 -6.44 -1.23 -35.31
N PRO A 13 -6.88 -0.23 -34.54
CA PRO A 13 -6.00 0.52 -33.66
C PRO A 13 -5.54 -0.38 -32.50
N SER A 14 -4.21 -0.42 -32.31
CA SER A 14 -3.49 -1.12 -31.26
C SER A 14 -3.63 -0.48 -29.86
N SER A 15 -4.84 -0.09 -29.47
CA SER A 15 -5.09 0.71 -28.26
C SER A 15 -4.83 -0.03 -26.93
N ALA A 16 -4.65 -1.35 -26.96
CA ALA A 16 -4.49 -2.17 -25.76
C ALA A 16 -3.07 -2.18 -25.15
N ARG A 17 -2.03 -1.74 -25.88
CA ARG A 17 -0.64 -1.73 -25.36
C ARG A 17 -0.29 -0.47 -24.57
N SER A 18 -0.89 0.67 -24.92
CA SER A 18 -0.57 1.98 -24.33
C SER A 18 -1.00 2.10 -22.86
N SER A 19 -2.20 1.60 -22.54
CA SER A 19 -2.78 1.72 -21.19
C SER A 19 -2.02 0.98 -20.09
N ARG A 20 -1.25 -0.05 -20.44
CA ARG A 20 -0.54 -0.90 -19.47
C ARG A 20 0.85 -0.42 -19.11
N GLN A 21 1.45 0.47 -19.90
CA GLN A 21 2.71 1.12 -19.56
C GLN A 21 2.48 2.31 -18.61
N GLU A 22 1.37 3.04 -18.76
CA GLU A 22 1.09 4.22 -17.94
C GLU A 22 0.74 3.86 -16.48
N SER A 23 0.05 2.73 -16.24
CA SER A 23 -0.27 2.29 -14.88
C SER A 23 0.97 1.92 -14.07
N LYS A 24 1.93 1.21 -14.68
CA LYS A 24 3.21 0.87 -14.02
C LYS A 24 4.01 2.10 -13.61
N SER A 25 4.01 3.15 -14.43
CA SER A 25 4.71 4.39 -14.12
C SER A 25 4.10 5.09 -12.89
N LYS A 26 2.78 5.04 -12.71
CA LYS A 26 2.10 5.61 -11.55
C LYS A 26 2.39 4.83 -10.26
N ASP A 27 2.41 3.49 -10.33
CA ASP A 27 2.76 2.65 -9.18
C ASP A 27 4.18 2.91 -8.67
N LEU A 28 5.14 3.14 -9.59
CA LEU A 28 6.52 3.50 -9.25
C LEU A 28 6.60 4.88 -8.59
N GLN A 29 5.89 5.88 -9.14
CA GLN A 29 5.84 7.22 -8.54
C GLN A 29 5.25 7.19 -7.13
N VAL A 30 4.17 6.42 -6.93
CA VAL A 30 3.57 6.25 -5.60
C VAL A 30 4.55 5.58 -4.64
N ALA A 31 5.30 4.57 -5.10
CA ALA A 31 6.35 3.93 -4.29
C ALA A 31 7.39 4.95 -3.80
N GLU A 32 7.94 5.75 -4.71
CA GLU A 32 8.98 6.74 -4.40
C GLU A 32 8.47 7.81 -3.41
N ILE A 33 7.22 8.25 -3.59
CA ILE A 33 6.59 9.20 -2.66
C ILE A 33 6.40 8.57 -1.29
N LEU A 34 5.91 7.32 -1.23
CA LEU A 34 5.69 6.63 0.04
C LEU A 34 7.00 6.40 0.80
N ASP A 35 8.06 5.98 0.11
CA ASP A 35 9.39 5.77 0.69
C ASP A 35 10.03 7.10 1.16
N ALA A 36 9.66 8.23 0.54
CA ALA A 36 10.09 9.57 0.98
C ALA A 36 9.35 10.08 2.23
N ILE A 37 8.07 9.70 2.41
CA ILE A 37 7.25 10.10 3.56
C ILE A 37 7.54 9.20 4.76
N LEU A 38 7.70 7.90 4.52
CA LEU A 38 7.94 6.87 5.52
C LEU A 38 9.14 6.04 5.05
N PRO A 39 10.32 6.20 5.68
CA PRO A 39 11.49 5.46 5.28
C PRO A 39 11.24 3.95 5.39
N PRO A 40 11.72 3.14 4.43
CA PRO A 40 11.61 1.69 4.51
C PRO A 40 12.34 1.16 5.75
N ARG A 41 11.82 0.10 6.36
CA ARG A 41 12.45 -0.51 7.52
C ARG A 41 13.52 -1.49 7.07
N GLU A 42 14.69 -1.40 7.69
CA GLU A 42 15.80 -2.31 7.46
C GLU A 42 16.01 -3.19 8.70
N PHE A 43 16.18 -4.49 8.50
CA PHE A 43 16.49 -5.41 9.59
C PHE A 43 17.39 -6.54 9.10
N GLU A 44 18.23 -7.07 9.99
CA GLU A 44 19.11 -8.20 9.69
C GLU A 44 18.51 -9.47 10.28
N GLU A 45 18.34 -10.50 9.44
CA GLU A 45 17.86 -11.81 9.85
C GLU A 45 18.70 -12.88 9.16
N ASP A 46 19.27 -13.81 9.95
CA ASP A 46 20.17 -14.87 9.48
C ASP A 46 21.38 -14.38 8.64
N GLY A 47 21.95 -13.23 9.01
CA GLY A 47 23.09 -12.62 8.30
C GLY A 47 22.72 -12.04 6.92
N LYS A 48 21.43 -11.85 6.65
CA LYS A 48 20.92 -11.18 5.46
C LYS A 48 20.25 -9.87 5.85
N LEU A 49 20.54 -8.81 5.11
CA LEU A 49 19.84 -7.53 5.23
C LEU A 49 18.52 -7.58 4.46
N TRP A 50 17.43 -7.34 5.16
CA TRP A 50 16.09 -7.23 4.60
C TRP A 50 15.64 -5.78 4.61
N ILE A 51 14.95 -5.38 3.54
CA ILE A 51 14.35 -4.05 3.40
C ILE A 51 12.85 -4.25 3.19
N GLN A 52 12.05 -3.67 4.08
CA GLN A 52 10.60 -3.68 4.01
C GLN A 52 10.08 -2.33 3.49
N PRO A 53 9.60 -2.25 2.24
CA PRO A 53 9.04 -1.03 1.68
C PRO A 53 7.64 -0.73 2.25
N VAL A 54 7.19 0.50 2.08
CA VAL A 54 5.86 0.93 2.52
C VAL A 54 4.77 0.27 1.67
N SER A 55 3.67 -0.14 2.31
CA SER A 55 2.55 -0.73 1.59
C SER A 55 1.87 0.30 0.67
N ARG A 56 1.65 -0.08 -0.58
CA ARG A 56 0.96 0.74 -1.60
C ARG A 56 -0.55 0.52 -1.62
N THR A 57 -1.05 -0.43 -0.85
CA THR A 57 -2.49 -0.71 -0.78
C THR A 57 -3.19 0.42 -0.05
N PRO A 58 -4.13 1.13 -0.69
CA PRO A 58 -4.84 2.21 -0.03
C PRO A 58 -5.68 1.66 1.11
N ALA A 59 -5.65 2.32 2.27
CA ALA A 59 -6.53 2.00 3.38
C ALA A 59 -7.98 2.34 3.01
N THR A 60 -8.91 1.44 3.33
CA THR A 60 -10.34 1.70 3.15
C THR A 60 -10.98 2.20 4.44
N ARG A 61 -12.13 2.87 4.35
CA ARG A 61 -12.91 3.27 5.53
C ARG A 61 -13.26 2.08 6.42
N LEU A 62 -13.54 0.92 5.80
CA LEU A 62 -13.87 -0.30 6.52
C LEU A 62 -12.67 -0.82 7.32
N ASP A 63 -11.46 -0.72 6.78
CA ASP A 63 -10.23 -1.12 7.50
C ASP A 63 -10.04 -0.30 8.78
N VAL A 64 -10.31 1.01 8.71
CA VAL A 64 -10.22 1.90 9.88
C VAL A 64 -11.27 1.55 10.93
N ILE A 65 -12.51 1.28 10.52
CA ILE A 65 -13.57 0.85 11.43
C ILE A 65 -13.20 -0.47 12.12
N ASN A 66 -12.76 -1.47 11.34
CA ASN A 66 -12.34 -2.76 11.86
C ASN A 66 -11.15 -2.63 12.83
N LEU A 67 -10.22 -1.72 12.56
CA LEU A 67 -9.08 -1.47 13.44
C LEU A 67 -9.52 -0.86 14.77
N ALA A 68 -10.44 0.12 14.74
CA ALA A 68 -10.99 0.75 15.94
C ALA A 68 -11.72 -0.28 16.82
N GLU A 69 -12.63 -1.08 16.24
CA GLU A 69 -13.38 -2.11 16.96
C GLU A 69 -12.45 -3.16 17.60
N LYS A 70 -11.38 -3.55 16.90
CA LYS A 70 -10.37 -4.49 17.43
C LYS A 70 -9.61 -3.89 18.60
N LEU A 71 -9.22 -2.62 18.52
CA LEU A 71 -8.51 -1.93 19.59
C LEU A 71 -9.40 -1.77 20.83
N ASP A 72 -10.65 -1.34 20.64
CA ASP A 72 -11.63 -1.18 21.73
C ASP A 72 -11.89 -2.51 22.43
N THR A 73 -12.07 -3.59 21.66
CA THR A 73 -12.22 -4.94 22.21
C THR A 73 -11.03 -5.32 23.09
N ARG A 74 -9.80 -5.09 22.61
CA ARG A 74 -8.57 -5.40 23.37
C ARG A 74 -8.41 -4.53 24.62
N LEU A 75 -8.84 -3.27 24.58
CA LEU A 75 -8.81 -2.38 25.74
C LEU A 75 -9.76 -2.88 26.83
N ILE A 76 -10.96 -3.34 26.46
CA ILE A 76 -11.93 -3.93 27.38
C ILE A 76 -11.42 -5.27 27.95
N GLU A 77 -10.95 -6.17 27.09
CA GLU A 77 -10.44 -7.49 27.48
C GLU A 77 -9.29 -7.40 28.49
N ARG A 78 -8.40 -6.41 28.33
CA ARG A 78 -7.28 -6.18 29.26
C ARG A 78 -7.60 -5.19 30.37
N ASN A 79 -8.85 -4.76 30.49
CA ASN A 79 -9.35 -3.84 31.50
C ASN A 79 -8.48 -2.57 31.62
N ALA A 80 -8.13 -1.98 30.48
CA ALA A 80 -7.34 -0.76 30.42
C ALA A 80 -8.13 0.41 31.03
N ARG A 81 -7.49 1.17 31.93
CA ARG A 81 -8.16 2.30 32.62
C ARG A 81 -8.58 3.35 31.61
N GLU A 82 -9.83 3.83 31.72
CA GLU A 82 -10.37 4.85 30.80
C GLU A 82 -9.67 6.21 30.94
N ILE A 83 -9.27 6.57 32.16
CA ILE A 83 -8.68 7.86 32.50
C ILE A 83 -7.31 7.72 33.17
N GLY A 84 -6.50 8.77 33.07
CA GLY A 84 -5.15 8.83 33.61
C GLY A 84 -4.14 7.97 32.84
N ILE A 85 -2.94 7.85 33.40
CA ILE A 85 -1.84 7.09 32.78
C ILE A 85 -2.14 5.59 32.93
N CYS A 86 -2.18 4.86 31.82
CA CYS A 86 -2.38 3.41 31.83
C CYS A 86 -1.30 2.73 30.96
N PRO A 87 -0.44 1.86 31.54
CA PRO A 87 0.62 1.19 30.78
C PRO A 87 0.06 0.23 29.74
N ILE A 88 -0.99 -0.53 30.08
CA ILE A 88 -1.67 -1.47 29.16
C ILE A 88 -2.24 -0.72 27.96
N ARG A 89 -2.86 0.44 28.20
CA ARG A 89 -3.36 1.28 27.12
C ARG A 89 -2.21 1.70 26.21
N ARG A 90 -1.15 2.28 26.76
CA ARG A 90 0.02 2.71 25.97
C ARG A 90 0.54 1.56 25.11
N GLU A 91 0.76 0.39 25.70
CA GLU A 91 1.22 -0.81 24.99
C GLU A 91 0.28 -1.22 23.85
N LEU A 92 -1.04 -1.20 24.07
CA LEU A 92 -2.02 -1.53 23.03
C LEU A 92 -2.03 -0.51 21.89
N TYR A 93 -1.85 0.79 22.19
CA TYR A 93 -1.70 1.81 21.15
C TYR A 93 -0.40 1.67 20.37
N ASP A 94 0.72 1.38 21.06
CA ASP A 94 2.02 1.15 20.43
C ASP A 94 1.96 -0.08 19.50
N GLN A 95 1.26 -1.15 19.91
CA GLN A 95 1.04 -2.33 19.06
C GLN A 95 0.13 -2.03 17.85
N CYS A 96 -0.91 -1.21 18.02
CA CYS A 96 -1.87 -0.93 16.96
C CYS A 96 -1.36 0.07 15.91
N PHE A 97 -0.59 1.08 16.33
CA PHE A 97 -0.12 2.13 15.44
C PHE A 97 1.36 2.03 15.09
N GLY A 98 2.12 1.18 15.80
CA GLY A 98 3.56 1.07 15.65
C GLY A 98 4.30 2.34 16.09
N GLN A 99 5.53 2.17 16.57
CA GLN A 99 6.58 3.19 16.46
C GLN A 99 7.53 2.79 15.34
#